data_AF-A0A0M3IM31-F1
#
_entry.id   AF-A0A0M3IM31-F1
#
_cell.length_a   1.000
_cell.length_b   1.000
_cell.length_c   1.000
_cell.angle_alpha   90.00
_cell.angle_beta   90.00
_cell.angle_gamma   90.00
#
_symmetry.space_group_name_H-M   'P 1'
#
loop_
_entity.id
_entity.type
_entity.pdbx_description
1 polymer ?
#
loop_
_entity_poly.entity_id
_entity_poly.type
_entity_poly.pdbx_seq_one_letter_code
_entity_poly.pdbx_strand_id
1 'polypeptide(L)'
;MNFFMNPIAFNDAIPRLVVGAVFALELFLIAIGIFFCLSAIIVLSRTSQLHINLTIIVCICAAQYLIGGTSRAFIVCKLWIAMRYDAVDLKTSNVISVFYTIRVAMIFIGSYSLPFIVVERIFATYMLNDYETRRRLWIPISLYCIISPLYTASVYFWFNGTIAEIIVVGVILLINTIASLVSV
;
A
#
# COMPACT_ATOMS: atom_id res chain seq x y z
N MET A 1 1.76 -4.72 20.44
CA MET A 1 0.82 -3.61 20.73
C MET A 1 1.37 -2.80 21.91
N ASN A 2 2.37 -1.93 21.68
CA ASN A 2 2.97 -1.02 22.69
C ASN A 2 3.90 0.01 21.99
N PHE A 3 3.38 0.72 20.98
CA PHE A 3 4.11 1.79 20.28
C PHE A 3 3.41 3.16 20.40
N PHE A 4 2.53 3.32 21.37
CA PHE A 4 2.10 4.65 21.78
C PHE A 4 3.12 5.17 22.78
N MET A 5 4.08 5.95 22.28
CA MET A 5 4.93 6.78 23.12
C MET A 5 4.05 7.53 24.12
N ASN A 6 4.45 7.49 25.38
CA ASN A 6 3.81 8.16 26.50
C ASN A 6 3.80 9.68 26.20
N PRO A 7 2.65 10.32 25.94
CA PRO A 7 2.61 11.72 25.49
C PRO A 7 3.06 12.72 26.58
N ILE A 8 3.25 12.25 27.82
CA ILE A 8 3.46 13.07 29.01
C ILE A 8 4.93 13.53 29.16
N ALA A 9 5.87 13.03 28.36
CA ALA A 9 7.30 13.32 28.52
C ALA A 9 7.81 14.59 27.80
N PHE A 10 6.98 15.31 27.04
CA PHE A 10 7.43 16.46 26.24
C PHE A 10 6.88 17.79 26.76
N ASN A 11 7.44 18.26 27.88
CA ASN A 11 7.13 19.57 28.46
C ASN A 11 7.98 20.72 27.86
N ASP A 12 8.98 20.41 27.03
CA ASP A 12 9.83 21.42 26.38
C ASP A 12 9.26 21.85 25.02
N ALA A 13 9.34 23.14 24.71
CA ALA A 13 8.84 23.71 23.44
C ALA A 13 9.62 23.22 22.20
N ILE A 14 10.91 22.91 22.37
CA ILE A 14 11.82 22.47 21.30
C ILE A 14 11.43 21.10 20.73
N PRO A 15 11.23 20.04 21.53
CA PRO A 15 10.79 18.75 20.99
C PRO A 15 9.39 18.82 20.36
N ARG A 16 8.50 19.71 20.83
CA ARG A 16 7.20 19.90 20.20
C ARG A 16 7.31 20.47 18.79
N LEU A 17 8.23 21.42 18.57
CA LEU A 17 8.51 21.98 17.25
C LEU A 17 9.10 20.94 16.29
N VAL A 18 10.03 20.10 16.77
CA VAL A 18 10.69 19.06 15.95
C VAL A 18 9.69 17.99 15.51
N VAL A 19 8.89 17.45 16.44
CA VAL A 19 7.81 16.52 16.10
C VAL A 19 6.80 17.18 15.17
N GLY A 20 6.59 18.49 15.36
CA GLY A 20 5.82 19.34 14.47
C GLY A 20 6.36 19.37 13.02
N ALA A 21 7.67 19.58 12.85
CA ALA A 21 8.28 19.56 11.53
C ALA A 21 8.18 18.19 10.86
N VAL A 22 8.31 17.11 11.64
CA VAL A 22 8.23 15.72 11.13
C VAL A 22 6.85 15.41 10.57
N PHE A 23 5.76 15.70 11.28
CA PHE A 23 4.43 15.44 10.73
C PHE A 23 4.08 16.34 9.55
N ALA A 24 4.56 17.59 9.53
CA ALA A 24 4.36 18.49 8.38
C ALA A 24 5.10 17.95 7.14
N LEU A 25 6.35 17.50 7.31
CA LEU A 25 7.12 16.83 6.24
C LEU A 25 6.42 15.55 5.78
N GLU A 26 5.91 14.76 6.71
CA GLU A 26 5.18 13.53 6.39
C GLU A 26 3.92 13.81 5.56
N LEU A 27 3.11 14.80 5.95
CA LEU A 27 1.93 15.21 5.18
C LEU A 27 2.30 15.73 3.79
N PHE A 28 3.41 16.48 3.68
CA PHE A 28 3.92 16.95 2.40
C PHE A 28 4.33 15.79 1.48
N LEU A 29 5.06 14.80 2.01
CA LEU A 29 5.43 13.60 1.25
C LEU A 29 4.21 12.77 0.84
N ILE A 30 3.20 12.67 1.70
CA ILE A 30 1.93 12.00 1.36
C ILE A 30 1.20 12.75 0.24
N ALA A 31 1.16 14.08 0.28
CA ALA A 31 0.55 14.89 -0.77
C ALA A 31 1.25 14.68 -2.12
N ILE A 32 2.58 14.65 -2.13
CA ILE A 32 3.37 14.32 -3.33
C ILE A 32 3.04 12.90 -3.81
N GLY A 33 2.98 11.92 -2.92
CA GLY A 33 2.63 10.54 -3.27
C GLY A 33 1.23 10.43 -3.89
N ILE A 34 0.23 11.10 -3.32
CA ILE A 34 -1.13 11.15 -3.85
C ILE A 34 -1.15 11.79 -5.24
N PHE A 35 -0.40 12.88 -5.44
CA PHE A 35 -0.27 13.53 -6.75
C PHE A 35 0.29 12.56 -7.80
N PHE A 36 1.36 11.83 -7.47
CA PHE A 36 1.93 10.83 -8.37
C PHE A 36 0.94 9.69 -8.67
N CYS A 37 0.23 9.16 -7.67
CA CYS A 37 -0.77 8.11 -7.90
C CYS A 37 -1.93 8.59 -8.80
N LEU A 38 -2.43 9.81 -8.61
CA LEU A 38 -3.47 10.38 -9.48
C LEU A 38 -2.97 10.59 -10.90
N SER A 39 -1.75 11.15 -11.05
CA SER A 39 -1.13 11.33 -12.36
C SER A 39 -0.94 10.00 -13.08
N ALA A 40 -0.51 8.94 -12.36
CA ALA A 40 -0.35 7.61 -12.90
C ALA A 40 -1.69 7.06 -13.41
N ILE A 41 -2.76 7.12 -12.61
CA ILE A 41 -4.10 6.67 -13.03
C ILE A 41 -4.55 7.41 -14.29
N ILE A 42 -4.38 8.73 -14.35
CA ILE A 42 -4.78 9.53 -15.52
C ILE A 42 -3.98 9.12 -16.76
N VAL A 43 -2.65 9.05 -16.66
CA VAL A 43 -1.76 8.70 -17.77
C VAL A 43 -2.02 7.28 -18.26
N LEU A 44 -2.13 6.31 -17.35
CA LEU A 44 -2.44 4.91 -17.67
C LEU A 44 -3.82 4.76 -18.33
N SER A 45 -4.81 5.53 -17.89
CA SER A 45 -6.15 5.51 -18.50
C SER A 45 -6.17 6.11 -19.91
N ARG A 46 -5.17 6.93 -20.27
CA ARG A 46 -5.07 7.59 -21.59
C ARG A 46 -4.12 6.88 -22.54
N THR A 47 -3.24 6.03 -22.04
CA THR A 47 -2.20 5.38 -22.85
C THR A 47 -2.73 4.09 -23.47
N SER A 48 -2.83 4.04 -24.79
CA SER A 48 -3.26 2.84 -25.54
C SER A 48 -2.14 1.82 -25.77
N GLN A 49 -0.89 2.16 -25.45
CA GLN A 49 0.29 1.31 -25.72
C GLN A 49 0.50 0.21 -24.67
N LEU A 50 -0.16 0.30 -23.51
CA LEU A 50 -0.01 -0.69 -22.44
C LEU A 50 -1.09 -1.77 -22.57
N HIS A 51 -0.73 -3.04 -22.35
CA HIS A 51 -1.71 -4.12 -22.31
C HIS A 51 -2.80 -3.82 -21.27
N ILE A 52 -4.07 -3.98 -21.64
CA ILE A 52 -5.22 -3.64 -20.78
C ILE A 52 -5.15 -4.36 -19.44
N ASN A 53 -4.68 -5.61 -19.42
CA ASN A 53 -4.51 -6.40 -18.21
C ASN A 53 -3.50 -5.74 -17.26
N LEU A 54 -2.34 -5.33 -17.79
CA LEU A 54 -1.33 -4.61 -17.04
C LEU A 54 -1.85 -3.25 -16.55
N THR A 55 -2.58 -2.51 -17.40
CA THR A 55 -3.18 -1.22 -17.02
C THR A 55 -4.11 -1.38 -15.83
N ILE A 56 -4.94 -2.43 -15.81
CA ILE A 56 -5.84 -2.72 -14.70
C ILE A 56 -5.06 -3.02 -13.42
N ILE A 57 -4.03 -3.86 -13.47
CA ILE A 57 -3.20 -4.19 -12.30
C ILE A 57 -2.56 -2.92 -11.72
N VAL A 58 -1.96 -2.08 -12.58
CA VAL A 58 -1.28 -0.85 -12.12
C VAL A 58 -2.29 0.18 -11.60
N CYS A 59 -3.47 0.31 -12.21
CA CYS A 59 -4.53 1.18 -11.72
C CYS A 59 -5.07 0.73 -10.35
N ILE A 60 -5.26 -0.58 -10.13
CA ILE A 60 -5.67 -1.13 -8.83
C ILE A 60 -4.57 -0.87 -7.78
N CYS A 61 -3.30 -1.08 -8.15
CA CYS A 61 -2.15 -0.78 -7.30
C CYS A 61 -2.14 0.71 -6.88
N ALA A 62 -2.27 1.62 -7.84
CA ALA A 62 -2.32 3.06 -7.59
C ALA A 62 -3.52 3.46 -6.71
N ALA A 63 -4.70 2.86 -6.93
CA ALA A 63 -5.88 3.10 -6.10
C ALA A 63 -5.66 2.66 -4.65
N GLN A 64 -4.97 1.54 -4.42
CA GLN A 64 -4.63 1.07 -3.07
C GLN A 64 -3.67 2.03 -2.36
N TYR A 65 -2.66 2.55 -3.06
CA TYR A 65 -1.78 3.57 -2.51
C TYR A 65 -2.51 4.89 -2.20
N LEU A 66 -3.55 5.27 -2.96
CA LEU A 66 -4.40 6.42 -2.62
C LEU A 66 -5.20 6.20 -1.33
N ILE A 67 -5.82 5.04 -1.17
CA ILE A 67 -6.60 4.71 0.03
C ILE A 67 -5.67 4.57 1.26
N GLY A 68 -4.50 3.95 1.08
CA GLY A 68 -3.46 3.86 2.11
C GLY A 68 -2.88 5.23 2.50
N GLY A 69 -2.66 6.11 1.52
CA GLY A 69 -2.14 7.46 1.73
C GLY A 69 -3.14 8.35 2.48
N THR A 70 -4.41 8.33 2.07
CA THR A 70 -5.49 9.09 2.73
C THR A 70 -5.74 8.63 4.17
N SER A 71 -5.76 7.32 4.42
CA SER A 71 -5.85 6.78 5.78
C SER A 71 -4.66 7.19 6.66
N ARG A 72 -3.44 7.23 6.11
CA ARG A 72 -2.26 7.74 6.84
C ARG A 72 -2.34 9.24 7.12
N ALA A 73 -2.76 10.05 6.15
CA ALA A 73 -2.95 11.48 6.35
C ALA A 73 -3.94 11.77 7.49
N PHE A 74 -5.05 11.02 7.54
CA PHE A 74 -6.03 11.13 8.63
C PHE A 74 -5.42 10.82 10.01
N ILE A 75 -4.65 9.73 10.12
CA ILE A 75 -3.98 9.35 11.38
C ILE A 75 -2.99 10.44 11.82
N VAL A 76 -2.16 10.95 10.90
CA VAL A 76 -1.17 12.00 11.19
C VAL A 76 -1.86 13.30 11.64
N CYS A 77 -2.93 13.71 10.97
CA CYS A 77 -3.72 14.88 11.37
C CYS A 77 -4.33 14.71 12.77
N LYS A 78 -4.85 13.53 13.10
CA LYS A 78 -5.39 13.25 14.45
C LYS A 78 -4.31 13.26 15.52
N LEU A 79 -3.13 12.70 15.24
CA LEU A 79 -1.97 12.74 16.14
C LEU A 79 -1.47 14.17 16.36
N TRP A 80 -1.44 14.99 15.30
CA TRP A 80 -1.09 16.40 15.37
C TRP A 80 -2.01 17.19 16.32
N ILE A 81 -3.32 17.02 16.15
CA ILE A 81 -4.32 17.70 16.99
C ILE A 81 -4.21 17.22 18.44
N ALA A 82 -4.05 15.91 18.65
CA ALA A 82 -3.90 15.32 19.97
C ALA A 82 -2.73 15.92 20.75
N MET A 83 -1.58 16.08 20.07
CA MET A 83 -0.37 16.67 20.65
C MET A 83 -0.54 18.16 21.00
N ARG A 84 -1.35 18.91 20.24
CA ARG A 84 -1.52 20.35 20.45
C ARG A 84 -2.50 20.69 21.57
N TYR A 85 -3.54 19.87 21.75
CA TYR A 85 -4.63 20.16 22.67
C TYR A 85 -4.68 19.26 23.90
N ASP A 86 -3.79 18.25 24.04
CA ASP A 86 -3.78 17.26 25.14
C ASP A 86 -5.16 16.59 25.40
N ALA A 87 -6.08 16.67 24.43
CA ALA A 87 -7.51 16.43 24.64
C ALA A 87 -8.09 15.33 23.73
N VAL A 88 -7.25 14.49 23.13
CA VAL A 88 -7.74 13.36 22.32
C VAL A 88 -7.44 12.06 23.06
N ASP A 89 -8.50 11.41 23.53
CA ASP A 89 -8.48 10.02 23.99
C ASP A 89 -8.13 9.07 22.82
N LEU A 90 -6.84 9.06 22.47
CA LEU A 90 -6.24 8.20 21.45
C LEU A 90 -6.44 6.72 21.76
N LYS A 91 -6.59 6.37 23.05
CA LYS A 91 -6.84 5.00 23.51
C LYS A 91 -8.27 4.51 23.25
N THR A 92 -9.24 5.40 23.04
CA THR A 92 -10.68 5.05 23.04
C THR A 92 -11.32 5.18 21.65
N SER A 93 -10.63 5.80 20.68
CA SER A 93 -11.21 6.00 19.36
C SER A 93 -11.08 4.76 18.48
N ASN A 94 -12.12 3.92 18.46
CA ASN A 94 -12.30 2.83 17.50
C ASN A 94 -12.03 3.27 16.05
N VAL A 95 -12.28 4.56 15.75
CA VAL A 95 -12.03 5.17 14.44
C VAL A 95 -10.56 5.11 14.04
N ILE A 96 -9.63 5.46 14.94
CA ILE A 96 -8.18 5.44 14.64
C ILE A 96 -7.72 4.00 14.36
N SER A 97 -8.22 3.02 15.12
CA SER A 97 -7.94 1.61 14.91
C SER A 97 -8.43 1.14 13.53
N VAL A 98 -9.63 1.53 13.11
CA VAL A 98 -10.17 1.22 11.78
C VAL A 98 -9.30 1.81 10.67
N PHE A 99 -8.92 3.09 10.75
CA PHE A 99 -8.04 3.71 9.75
C PHE A 99 -6.65 3.08 9.72
N TYR A 100 -6.13 2.65 10.87
CA TYR A 100 -4.88 1.92 10.95
C TYR A 100 -4.99 0.54 10.28
N THR A 101 -6.09 -0.20 10.50
CA THR A 101 -6.35 -1.47 9.81
C THR A 101 -6.49 -1.29 8.30
N ILE A 102 -7.21 -0.26 7.85
CA ILE A 102 -7.31 0.08 6.43
C ILE A 102 -5.91 0.34 5.84
N ARG A 103 -5.09 1.14 6.53
CA ARG A 103 -3.72 1.41 6.07
C ARG A 103 -2.91 0.12 5.92
N VAL A 104 -2.88 -0.72 6.95
CA VAL A 104 -2.11 -1.97 6.96
C VAL A 104 -2.59 -2.89 5.84
N ALA A 105 -3.91 -3.04 5.68
CA ALA A 105 -4.49 -3.84 4.60
C ALA A 105 -4.07 -3.33 3.22
N MET A 106 -4.18 -2.03 2.97
CA MET A 106 -3.83 -1.44 1.66
C MET A 106 -2.33 -1.56 1.34
N ILE A 107 -1.44 -1.45 2.33
CA ILE A 107 0.00 -1.66 2.14
C ILE A 107 0.27 -3.10 1.71
N PHE A 108 -0.33 -4.09 2.37
CA PHE A 108 -0.14 -5.48 1.98
C PHE A 108 -0.70 -5.77 0.60
N ILE A 109 -1.94 -5.36 0.30
CA ILE A 109 -2.51 -5.61 -1.03
C ILE A 109 -1.66 -4.93 -2.12
N GLY A 110 -1.18 -3.70 -1.88
CA GLY A 110 -0.28 -2.99 -2.78
C GLY A 110 1.04 -3.74 -2.99
N SER A 111 1.68 -4.20 -1.91
CA SER A 111 2.94 -4.94 -1.99
C SER A 111 2.82 -6.27 -2.76
N TYR A 112 1.72 -7.00 -2.57
CA TYR A 112 1.44 -8.25 -3.30
C TYR A 112 1.02 -8.01 -4.75
N SER A 113 0.59 -6.80 -5.12
CA SER A 113 0.25 -6.48 -6.50
C SER A 113 1.47 -6.25 -7.41
N LEU A 114 2.63 -5.89 -6.84
CA LEU A 114 3.87 -5.68 -7.60
C LEU A 114 4.33 -6.93 -8.39
N PRO A 115 4.41 -8.14 -7.80
CA PRO A 115 4.79 -9.33 -8.56
C PRO A 115 3.77 -9.71 -9.66
N PHE A 116 2.52 -9.25 -9.60
CA PHE A 116 1.56 -9.49 -10.68
C PHE A 116 1.98 -8.84 -12.00
N ILE A 117 2.69 -7.70 -11.94
CA ILE A 117 3.23 -7.05 -13.14
C ILE A 117 4.20 -7.99 -13.86
N VAL A 118 5.04 -8.70 -13.09
CA VAL A 118 6.01 -9.64 -13.64
C VAL A 118 5.32 -10.89 -14.19
N VAL A 119 4.35 -11.43 -13.44
CA VAL A 119 3.57 -12.59 -13.89
C VAL A 119 2.75 -12.28 -15.15
N GLU A 120 2.17 -11.09 -15.24
CA GLU A 120 1.44 -10.62 -16.42
C GLU A 120 2.35 -10.57 -17.66
N ARG A 121 3.58 -10.08 -17.50
CA ARG A 121 4.58 -10.09 -18.59
C ARG A 121 4.93 -11.49 -19.06
N ILE A 122 5.04 -12.45 -18.14
CA ILE A 122 5.29 -13.86 -18.50
C ILE A 122 4.14 -14.42 -19.33
N PHE A 123 2.89 -14.17 -18.93
CA PHE A 123 1.72 -14.56 -19.72
C PHE A 123 1.70 -13.91 -21.10
N ALA A 124 2.08 -12.63 -21.20
CA ALA A 124 2.20 -11.92 -22.47
C ALA A 124 3.25 -12.57 -23.38
N THR A 125 4.40 -12.99 -22.84
CA THR A 125 5.45 -13.69 -23.60
C THR A 125 5.00 -15.08 -24.07
N TYR A 126 4.35 -15.87 -23.21
CA TYR A 126 3.87 -17.21 -23.57
C TYR A 126 2.71 -17.19 -24.58
N MET A 127 1.87 -16.16 -24.55
CA MET A 127 0.63 -16.10 -25.35
C MET A 127 0.68 -15.05 -26.47
N LEU A 128 1.89 -14.70 -26.94
CA LEU A 128 2.17 -13.56 -27.82
C LEU A 128 1.19 -13.40 -29.00
N ASN A 129 0.82 -14.51 -29.66
CA ASN A 129 -0.05 -14.49 -30.85
C ASN A 129 -1.52 -14.08 -30.57
N ASP A 130 -2.03 -14.35 -29.36
CA ASP A 130 -3.45 -14.13 -29.01
C ASP A 130 -3.65 -13.09 -27.90
N TYR A 131 -2.57 -12.61 -27.30
CA TYR A 131 -2.63 -11.73 -26.13
C TYR A 131 -3.02 -10.29 -26.48
N GLU A 132 -2.63 -9.81 -27.66
CA GLU A 132 -2.95 -8.45 -28.11
C GLU A 132 -4.39 -8.30 -28.64
N THR A 133 -4.97 -9.38 -29.18
CA THR A 133 -6.28 -9.36 -29.85
C THR A 133 -7.44 -9.63 -28.90
N ARG A 134 -7.24 -10.38 -27.81
CA ARG A 134 -8.31 -10.70 -26.85
C ARG A 134 -8.05 -10.10 -25.47
N ARG A 135 -9.01 -9.30 -24.98
CA ARG A 135 -9.03 -8.81 -23.60
C ARG A 135 -9.30 -9.98 -22.64
N ARG A 136 -8.31 -10.32 -21.81
CA ARG A 136 -8.37 -11.46 -20.88
C ARG A 136 -8.44 -11.01 -19.42
N LEU A 137 -9.56 -10.38 -19.06
CA LEU A 137 -9.81 -9.85 -17.70
C LEU A 137 -9.77 -10.92 -16.61
N TRP A 138 -9.91 -12.20 -16.97
CA TRP A 138 -9.79 -13.32 -16.04
C TRP A 138 -8.37 -13.52 -15.48
N ILE A 139 -7.32 -13.05 -16.19
CA ILE A 139 -5.93 -13.15 -15.73
C ILE A 139 -5.71 -12.30 -14.47
N PRO A 140 -5.94 -10.98 -14.46
CA PRO A 140 -5.78 -10.19 -13.24
C PRO A 140 -6.76 -10.64 -12.13
N ILE A 141 -7.99 -11.02 -12.46
CA ILE A 141 -8.96 -11.49 -11.46
C ILE A 141 -8.47 -12.76 -10.77
N SER A 142 -8.01 -13.76 -11.52
CA SER A 142 -7.49 -15.01 -10.95
C SER A 142 -6.25 -14.78 -10.08
N LEU A 143 -5.35 -13.88 -10.50
CA LEU A 143 -4.19 -13.48 -9.71
C LEU A 143 -4.58 -12.87 -8.36
N TYR A 144 -5.52 -11.90 -8.34
CA TYR A 144 -6.03 -11.33 -7.10
C TYR A 144 -6.77 -12.35 -6.23
N CYS A 145 -7.52 -13.29 -6.82
CA CYS A 145 -8.17 -14.37 -6.07
C CYS A 145 -7.15 -15.29 -5.38
N ILE A 146 -6.10 -15.72 -6.08
CA ILE A 146 -5.07 -16.63 -5.54
C ILE A 146 -4.28 -15.97 -4.40
N ILE A 147 -3.98 -14.68 -4.52
CA ILE A 147 -3.20 -13.94 -3.51
C ILE A 147 -4.07 -13.37 -2.38
N SER A 148 -5.40 -13.41 -2.52
CA SER A 148 -6.31 -12.92 -1.48
C SER A 148 -6.15 -13.54 -0.09
N PRO A 149 -5.92 -14.86 0.05
CA PRO A 149 -5.65 -15.46 1.35
C PRO A 149 -4.29 -15.02 1.91
N LEU A 150 -3.29 -14.80 1.04
CA LEU A 150 -1.93 -14.44 1.43
C LEU A 150 -1.87 -13.04 2.05
N TYR A 151 -2.50 -12.02 1.45
CA TYR A 151 -2.53 -10.70 2.07
C TYR A 151 -3.40 -10.70 3.34
N THR A 152 -4.50 -11.46 3.38
CA THR A 152 -5.38 -11.56 4.57
C THR A 152 -4.63 -12.19 5.74
N ALA A 153 -3.89 -13.26 5.49
CA ALA A 153 -2.99 -13.87 6.47
C ALA A 153 -1.91 -12.89 6.94
N SER A 154 -1.32 -12.11 6.02
CA SER A 154 -0.29 -11.12 6.36
C SER A 154 -0.82 -10.00 7.26
N VAL A 155 -2.02 -9.50 6.99
CA VAL A 155 -2.70 -8.54 7.87
C VAL A 155 -2.94 -9.15 9.26
N TYR A 156 -3.40 -10.39 9.32
CA TYR A 156 -3.61 -11.10 10.59
C TYR A 156 -2.31 -11.25 11.39
N PHE A 157 -1.23 -11.70 10.74
CA PHE A 157 0.07 -11.87 11.39
C PHE A 157 0.69 -10.56 11.87
N TRP A 158 0.45 -9.46 11.15
CA TRP A 158 0.87 -8.12 11.55
C TRP A 158 0.24 -7.71 12.88
N PHE A 159 -1.08 -7.91 13.03
CA PHE A 159 -1.77 -7.58 14.27
C PHE A 159 -1.37 -8.49 15.45
N ASN A 160 -1.03 -9.74 15.17
CA ASN A 160 -0.51 -10.68 16.17
C ASN A 160 0.96 -10.42 16.59
N GLY A 161 1.64 -9.43 16.00
CA GLY A 161 3.02 -9.09 16.35
C GLY A 161 4.06 -10.05 15.77
N THR A 162 3.67 -10.84 14.78
CA THR A 162 4.58 -11.72 14.02
C THR A 162 5.24 -10.91 12.90
N ILE A 163 6.42 -11.31 12.44
CA ILE A 163 7.18 -10.58 11.42
C ILE A 163 6.60 -10.82 10.01
N ALA A 164 5.39 -10.29 9.77
CA ALA A 164 4.68 -10.41 8.50
C ALA A 164 5.46 -9.78 7.32
N GLU A 165 6.29 -8.76 7.57
CA GLU A 165 7.10 -8.10 6.55
C GLU A 165 8.11 -9.06 5.89
N ILE A 166 8.78 -9.91 6.68
CA ILE A 166 9.74 -10.88 6.15
C ILE A 166 9.04 -11.89 5.26
N ILE A 167 7.83 -12.33 5.64
CA ILE A 167 7.02 -13.25 4.84
C ILE A 167 6.66 -12.61 3.50
N VAL A 168 6.22 -11.35 3.52
CA VAL A 168 5.84 -10.62 2.30
C VAL A 168 7.03 -10.41 1.37
N VAL A 169 8.15 -9.91 1.90
CA VAL A 169 9.38 -9.71 1.11
C VAL A 169 9.88 -11.05 0.56
N GLY A 170 9.86 -12.12 1.36
CA GLY A 170 10.23 -13.45 0.92
C GLY A 170 9.37 -13.97 -0.22
N VAL A 171 8.04 -13.80 -0.15
CA VAL A 171 7.12 -14.20 -1.23
C VAL A 171 7.35 -13.38 -2.50
N ILE A 172 7.54 -12.07 -2.39
CA ILE A 172 7.81 -11.19 -3.55
C ILE A 172 9.12 -11.60 -4.22
N LEU A 173 10.19 -11.80 -3.45
CA LEU A 173 11.48 -12.25 -3.96
C LEU A 173 11.35 -13.61 -4.64
N LEU A 174 10.66 -14.56 -4.03
CA LEU A 174 10.47 -15.90 -4.58
C LEU A 174 9.72 -15.86 -5.92
N ILE A 175 8.62 -15.11 -6.01
CA ILE A 175 7.87 -14.95 -7.27
C ILE A 175 8.76 -14.29 -8.33
N ASN A 176 9.48 -13.22 -7.97
CA ASN A 176 10.37 -12.54 -8.91
C ASN A 176 11.54 -13.44 -9.37
N THR A 177 12.09 -14.29 -8.50
CA THR A 177 13.14 -15.24 -8.89
C THR A 177 12.62 -16.31 -9.83
N ILE A 178 11.47 -16.92 -9.53
CA ILE A 178 10.84 -17.92 -10.42
C ILE A 178 10.54 -17.27 -11.77
N ALA A 179 9.99 -16.07 -11.75
CA ALA A 179 9.71 -15.32 -12.96
C ALA A 179 10.97 -15.06 -13.79
N SER A 180 12.07 -14.64 -13.15
CA SER A 180 13.34 -14.42 -13.85
C SER A 180 13.89 -15.69 -14.48
N LEU A 181 13.76 -16.84 -13.80
CA LEU A 181 14.21 -18.15 -14.32
C LEU A 181 13.38 -18.64 -15.51
N VAL A 182 12.09 -18.31 -15.53
CA VAL A 182 11.17 -18.70 -16.62
C VAL A 182 11.31 -17.77 -17.83
N SER A 183 11.77 -16.53 -17.63
CA SER A 183 11.98 -15.55 -18.71
C SER A 183 13.30 -15.67 -19.47
N VAL A 184 14.21 -16.54 -19.01
CA VAL A 184 15.50 -16.87 -19.67
C VAL A 184 15.32 -18.10 -20.54
#